data_AF-A0A9D1J8E9-F1
#
_entry.id   AF-A0A9D1J8E9-F1
#
_cell.length_a   1.000
_cell.length_b   1.000
_cell.length_c   1.000
_cell.angle_alpha   90.00
_cell.angle_beta   90.00
_cell.angle_gamma   90.00
#
_symmetry.space_group_name_H-M   'P 1'
#
loop_
_entity.id
_entity.type
_entity.pdbx_description
1 polymer ?
#
loop_
_entity_poly.entity_id
_entity_poly.type
_entity_poly.pdbx_seq_one_letter_code
_entity_poly.pdbx_strand_id
1 'polypeptide(L)'
;MKKRILILIALLTVAVLVLGGCMKFDYTQLNEMFSQNYSSVNVTVATTMNGETLTSTFDVTNSGSSATVNYSVQSFSQFDGEIPDSYITTQSGTVTGTVSNGVFMATGSDLPFTSLNMKFRLDEAYFTDAVVTSSQFSAKVSRPQSFTGNGDLDCNDMQVKITFGEAIQTVEISYTSANGASVSMEYTYTK
;
A
#
# COMPACT_ATOMS: atom_id res chain seq x y z
N MET A 1 -32.61 0.33 59.72
CA MET A 1 -31.18 0.11 59.41
C MET A 1 -31.08 -0.63 58.08
N LYS A 2 -30.31 -0.07 57.14
CA LYS A 2 -30.33 -0.37 55.70
C LYS A 2 -29.70 -1.75 55.40
N LYS A 3 -30.46 -2.61 54.71
CA LYS A 3 -30.01 -3.89 54.15
C LYS A 3 -29.00 -3.62 53.03
N ARG A 4 -27.76 -4.09 53.18
CA ARG A 4 -26.74 -4.03 52.11
C ARG A 4 -26.88 -5.27 51.23
N ILE A 5 -27.34 -5.06 50.01
CA ILE A 5 -27.37 -6.05 48.94
C ILE A 5 -25.93 -6.16 48.41
N LEU A 6 -25.30 -7.33 48.63
CA LEU A 6 -24.07 -7.71 47.93
C LEU A 6 -24.47 -8.08 46.50
N ILE A 7 -24.12 -7.23 45.54
CA ILE A 7 -24.22 -7.53 44.11
C ILE A 7 -23.04 -8.44 43.77
N LEU A 8 -23.33 -9.72 43.54
CA LEU A 8 -22.43 -10.65 42.86
C LEU A 8 -22.31 -10.17 41.40
N ILE A 9 -21.22 -9.47 41.08
CA ILE A 9 -20.85 -9.25 39.68
C ILE A 9 -20.25 -10.58 39.21
N ALA A 10 -21.06 -11.37 38.53
CA ALA A 10 -20.57 -12.45 37.70
C ALA A 10 -19.71 -11.82 36.61
N LEU A 11 -18.39 -11.84 36.80
CA LEU A 11 -17.44 -11.62 35.70
C LEU A 11 -17.69 -12.75 34.69
N LEU A 12 -18.44 -12.43 33.64
CA LEU A 12 -18.39 -13.18 32.39
C LEU A 12 -16.97 -12.97 31.84
N THR A 13 -16.03 -13.81 32.27
CA THR A 13 -14.81 -14.05 31.51
C THR A 13 -15.25 -14.69 30.21
N VAL A 14 -15.50 -13.85 29.18
CA VAL A 14 -15.47 -14.30 27.80
C VAL A 14 -14.04 -14.77 27.58
N ALA A 15 -13.82 -16.07 27.78
CA ALA A 15 -12.68 -16.74 27.23
C ALA A 15 -12.80 -16.53 25.71
N VAL A 16 -12.06 -15.56 25.18
CA VAL A 16 -11.73 -15.55 23.76
C VAL A 16 -10.94 -16.84 23.57
N LEU A 17 -11.65 -17.87 23.17
CA LEU A 17 -11.10 -19.08 22.59
C LEU A 17 -10.27 -18.63 21.40
N VAL A 18 -8.99 -18.35 21.64
CA VAL A 18 -7.96 -18.46 20.62
C VAL A 18 -7.87 -19.96 20.32
N LEU A 19 -8.87 -20.47 19.61
CA LEU A 19 -8.74 -21.72 18.87
C LEU A 19 -7.73 -21.41 17.78
N GLY A 20 -6.45 -21.58 18.15
CA GLY A 20 -5.30 -21.62 17.25
C GLY A 20 -5.36 -22.83 16.34
N GLY A 21 -6.48 -23.02 15.63
CA GLY A 21 -6.44 -23.69 14.36
C GLY A 21 -5.73 -22.73 13.41
N CYS A 22 -4.54 -23.11 12.95
CA CYS A 22 -4.02 -22.61 11.68
C CYS A 22 -5.03 -22.95 10.58
N MET A 23 -6.13 -22.21 10.49
CA MET A 23 -6.83 -22.08 9.23
C MET A 23 -5.85 -21.33 8.35
N LYS A 24 -5.14 -22.09 7.52
CA LYS A 24 -4.24 -21.56 6.51
C LYS A 24 -5.06 -20.58 5.68
N PHE A 25 -4.72 -19.30 5.79
CA PHE A 25 -5.38 -18.27 5.01
C PHE A 25 -5.14 -18.57 3.53
N ASP A 26 -6.23 -18.66 2.76
CA ASP A 26 -6.14 -18.88 1.33
C ASP A 26 -5.91 -17.55 0.61
N TYR A 27 -4.68 -17.33 0.19
CA TYR A 27 -4.28 -16.16 -0.60
C TYR A 27 -4.94 -16.11 -1.98
N THR A 28 -5.55 -17.20 -2.45
CA THR A 28 -6.30 -17.26 -3.72
C THR A 28 -7.40 -16.21 -3.75
N GLN A 29 -8.15 -16.04 -2.65
CA GLN A 29 -9.25 -15.07 -2.61
C GLN A 29 -8.76 -13.63 -2.82
N LEU A 30 -7.67 -13.22 -2.17
CA LEU A 30 -7.11 -11.87 -2.37
C LEU A 30 -6.54 -11.71 -3.77
N ASN A 31 -5.85 -12.72 -4.30
CA ASN A 31 -5.36 -12.69 -5.69
C ASN A 31 -6.51 -12.59 -6.71
N GLU A 32 -7.65 -13.23 -6.45
CA GLU A 32 -8.88 -13.11 -7.25
C GLU A 32 -9.46 -11.68 -7.13
N MET A 33 -9.51 -11.11 -5.93
CA MET A 33 -9.92 -9.71 -5.73
C MET A 33 -9.02 -8.73 -6.49
N PHE A 34 -7.70 -8.92 -6.46
CA PHE A 34 -6.74 -8.16 -7.26
C PHE A 34 -6.85 -8.39 -8.78
N SER A 35 -7.55 -9.43 -9.21
CA SER A 35 -7.79 -9.73 -10.63
C SER A 35 -9.12 -9.18 -11.13
N GLN A 36 -9.92 -8.56 -10.25
CA GLN A 36 -11.12 -7.84 -10.65
C GLN A 36 -10.78 -6.55 -11.40
N ASN A 37 -11.74 -6.07 -12.21
CA ASN A 37 -11.60 -4.77 -12.87
C ASN A 37 -11.91 -3.64 -11.87
N TYR A 38 -10.98 -2.70 -11.76
CA TYR A 38 -11.13 -1.47 -10.98
C TYR A 38 -11.20 -0.29 -11.94
N SER A 39 -12.21 0.56 -11.80
CA SER A 39 -12.38 1.78 -12.60
C SER A 39 -11.27 2.80 -12.34
N SER A 40 -10.79 2.89 -11.10
CA SER A 40 -9.66 3.74 -10.73
C SER A 40 -8.83 3.19 -9.57
N VAL A 41 -7.59 3.66 -9.48
CA VAL A 41 -6.68 3.44 -8.35
C VAL A 41 -6.03 4.78 -8.02
N ASN A 42 -6.21 5.27 -6.79
CA ASN A 42 -5.43 6.39 -6.27
C ASN A 42 -4.23 5.83 -5.49
N VAL A 43 -3.04 6.36 -5.76
CA VAL A 43 -1.81 5.97 -5.06
C VAL A 43 -1.17 7.20 -4.45
N THR A 44 -0.89 7.15 -3.16
CA THR A 44 -0.10 8.16 -2.46
C THR A 44 1.17 7.52 -1.94
N VAL A 45 2.32 8.13 -2.23
CA VAL A 45 3.63 7.69 -1.75
C VAL A 45 4.24 8.83 -0.95
N ALA A 46 4.52 8.59 0.32
CA ALA A 46 5.27 9.51 1.16
C ALA A 46 6.63 8.91 1.50
N THR A 47 7.70 9.67 1.24
CA THR A 47 9.08 9.31 1.58
C THR A 47 9.62 10.33 2.56
N THR A 48 10.02 9.88 3.74
CA THR A 48 10.53 10.73 4.81
C THR A 48 11.97 10.38 5.11
N MET A 49 12.85 11.38 5.09
CA MET A 49 14.26 11.24 5.46
C MET A 49 14.72 12.50 6.19
N ASN A 50 15.43 12.32 7.31
CA ASN A 50 15.97 13.43 8.12
C ASN A 50 14.94 14.50 8.53
N GLY A 51 13.68 14.10 8.74
CA GLY A 51 12.58 14.99 9.14
C GLY A 51 11.84 15.68 8.00
N GLU A 52 12.30 15.53 6.76
CA GLU A 52 11.65 16.06 5.56
C GLU A 52 10.83 14.98 4.87
N THR A 53 9.61 15.32 4.40
CA THR A 53 8.71 14.39 3.71
C THR A 53 8.41 14.89 2.30
N LEU A 54 8.72 14.05 1.30
CA LEU A 54 8.24 14.22 -0.07
C LEU A 54 7.00 13.37 -0.29
N THR A 55 5.96 13.95 -0.87
CA THR A 55 4.68 13.29 -1.17
C THR A 55 4.42 13.29 -2.67
N SER A 56 4.10 12.11 -3.20
CA SER A 56 3.72 11.90 -4.59
C SER A 56 2.34 11.27 -4.68
N THR A 57 1.49 11.77 -5.58
CA THR A 57 0.15 11.23 -5.81
C THR A 57 -0.03 10.82 -7.27
N PHE A 58 -0.80 9.75 -7.48
CA PHE A 58 -1.14 9.21 -8.79
C PHE A 58 -2.62 8.82 -8.80
N ASP A 59 -3.43 9.54 -9.57
CA ASP A 59 -4.83 9.22 -9.82
C ASP A 59 -4.96 8.48 -11.14
N VAL A 60 -5.12 7.16 -11.07
CA VAL A 60 -5.23 6.30 -12.25
C VAL A 60 -6.69 6.06 -12.60
N THR A 61 -7.05 6.31 -13.85
CA THR A 61 -8.35 5.92 -14.45
C THR A 61 -8.11 4.86 -15.50
N ASN A 62 -8.65 3.65 -15.28
CA ASN A 62 -8.45 2.51 -16.16
C ASN A 62 -9.46 2.50 -17.33
N SER A 63 -8.99 2.10 -18.51
CA SER A 63 -9.79 1.94 -19.73
C SER A 63 -9.33 0.70 -20.50
N GLY A 64 -9.68 -0.48 -19.99
CA GLY A 64 -9.26 -1.76 -20.57
C GLY A 64 -7.74 -1.98 -20.43
N SER A 65 -7.04 -2.08 -21.55
CA SER A 65 -5.57 -2.26 -21.59
C SER A 65 -4.78 -0.95 -21.54
N SER A 66 -5.44 0.18 -21.35
CA SER A 66 -4.81 1.49 -21.16
C SER A 66 -5.30 2.16 -19.88
N ALA A 67 -4.58 3.17 -19.44
CA ALA A 67 -5.02 4.06 -18.37
C ALA A 67 -4.53 5.49 -18.58
N THR A 68 -5.19 6.41 -17.92
CA THR A 68 -4.75 7.80 -17.76
C THR A 68 -4.35 8.02 -16.31
N VAL A 69 -3.19 8.63 -16.08
CA VAL A 69 -2.69 8.96 -14.74
C VAL A 69 -2.55 10.47 -14.63
N ASN A 70 -3.29 11.07 -13.69
CA ASN A 70 -2.96 12.42 -13.21
C ASN A 70 -1.96 12.27 -12.07
N TYR A 71 -0.80 12.92 -12.17
CA TYR A 71 0.27 12.77 -11.20
C TYR A 71 0.66 14.12 -10.59
N SER A 72 1.20 14.06 -9.38
CA SER A 72 1.90 15.15 -8.72
C SER A 72 3.05 14.54 -7.93
N VAL A 73 4.29 14.77 -8.36
CA VAL A 73 5.49 14.17 -7.75
C VAL A 73 6.34 15.27 -7.13
N GLN A 74 6.63 15.12 -5.84
CA GLN A 74 7.58 15.99 -5.15
C GLN A 74 9.00 15.45 -5.26
N SER A 75 9.96 16.35 -5.44
CA SER A 75 11.39 16.07 -5.44
C SER A 75 12.16 17.19 -4.74
N PHE A 76 13.40 16.91 -4.34
CA PHE A 76 14.29 17.98 -3.90
C PHE A 76 14.82 18.76 -5.10
N SER A 77 14.85 20.09 -4.98
CA SER A 77 15.49 20.98 -5.94
C SER A 77 16.97 20.62 -6.09
N GLN A 78 17.43 20.45 -7.34
CA GLN A 78 18.85 20.46 -7.67
C GLN A 78 19.24 21.88 -8.10
N PHE A 79 20.31 22.42 -7.53
CA PHE A 79 20.77 23.78 -7.85
C PHE A 79 22.30 23.84 -7.86
N ASP A 80 22.87 24.41 -8.93
CA ASP A 80 24.29 24.69 -9.10
C ASP A 80 24.57 26.21 -9.00
N GLY A 81 23.85 26.89 -8.09
CA GLY A 81 23.90 28.35 -8.00
C GLY A 81 23.10 28.91 -6.82
N GLU A 82 22.24 29.88 -7.11
CA GLU A 82 21.41 30.52 -6.09
C GLU A 82 20.52 29.50 -5.39
N ILE A 83 20.52 29.55 -4.06
CA ILE A 83 19.72 28.66 -3.21
C ILE A 83 18.26 29.05 -3.41
N PRO A 84 17.38 28.14 -3.86
CA PRO A 84 15.97 28.46 -4.05
C PRO A 84 15.28 28.69 -2.71
N ASP A 85 14.26 29.56 -2.71
CA ASP A 85 13.42 29.84 -1.53
C ASP A 85 12.72 28.57 -0.99
N SER A 86 12.48 27.58 -1.86
CA SER A 86 12.03 26.23 -1.52
C SER A 86 12.96 25.19 -2.12
N TYR A 87 13.41 24.25 -1.28
CA TYR A 87 14.17 23.07 -1.71
C TYR A 87 13.28 21.89 -2.11
N ILE A 88 11.95 22.01 -2.05
CA ILE A 88 11.00 21.04 -2.60
C ILE A 88 10.33 21.62 -3.84
N THR A 89 10.34 20.85 -4.93
CA THR A 89 9.66 21.14 -6.19
C THR A 89 8.60 20.08 -6.46
N THR A 90 7.56 20.48 -7.21
CA THR A 90 6.47 19.58 -7.62
C THR A 90 6.38 19.57 -9.14
N GLN A 91 6.45 18.38 -9.74
CA GLN A 91 6.10 18.16 -11.14
C GLN A 91 4.73 17.48 -11.21
N SER A 92 3.77 18.11 -11.90
CA SER A 92 2.42 17.58 -12.04
C SER A 92 1.98 17.56 -13.50
N GLY A 93 1.11 16.62 -13.85
CA GLY A 93 0.58 16.53 -15.20
C GLY A 93 -0.35 15.33 -15.40
N THR A 94 -0.69 15.08 -16.65
CA THR A 94 -1.51 13.93 -17.07
C THR A 94 -0.74 13.14 -18.10
N VAL A 95 -0.70 11.82 -17.96
CA VAL A 95 -0.04 10.91 -18.91
C VAL A 95 -0.93 9.71 -19.19
N THR A 96 -0.94 9.25 -20.43
CA THR A 96 -1.57 7.99 -20.83
C THR A 96 -0.53 6.88 -20.96
N GLY A 97 -0.97 5.64 -20.88
CA GLY A 97 -0.07 4.49 -20.95
C GLY A 97 -0.80 3.18 -21.10
N THR A 98 -0.04 2.10 -21.16
CA THR A 98 -0.58 0.74 -21.23
C THR A 98 -0.64 0.12 -19.85
N VAL A 99 -1.62 -0.75 -19.62
CA VAL A 99 -1.73 -1.55 -18.41
C VAL A 99 -1.54 -3.01 -18.79
N SER A 100 -0.55 -3.65 -18.18
CA SER A 100 -0.31 -5.08 -18.34
C SER A 100 -0.07 -5.73 -16.99
N ASN A 101 -0.83 -6.77 -16.69
CA ASN A 101 -0.78 -7.48 -15.40
C ASN A 101 -0.87 -6.58 -14.16
N GLY A 102 -1.64 -5.48 -14.25
CA GLY A 102 -1.81 -4.52 -13.15
C GLY A 102 -0.65 -3.54 -12.99
N VAL A 103 0.30 -3.51 -13.93
CA VAL A 103 1.36 -2.49 -14.00
C VAL A 103 1.02 -1.50 -15.10
N PHE A 104 0.92 -0.22 -14.74
CA PHE A 104 0.86 0.88 -15.69
C PHE A 104 2.26 1.20 -16.22
N MET A 105 2.40 1.38 -17.52
CA MET A 105 3.62 1.78 -18.21
C MET A 105 3.35 3.09 -18.96
N ALA A 106 4.02 4.16 -18.57
CA ALA A 106 3.78 5.50 -19.13
C ALA A 106 4.29 5.59 -20.58
N THR A 107 3.53 6.27 -21.44
CA THR A 107 4.00 6.64 -22.79
C THR A 107 4.44 8.10 -22.80
N GLY A 108 5.74 8.35 -22.88
CA GLY A 108 6.30 9.70 -22.91
C GLY A 108 7.78 9.70 -22.53
N SER A 109 8.44 10.82 -22.80
CA SER A 109 9.78 11.14 -22.32
C SER A 109 9.69 12.20 -21.22
N ASP A 110 10.71 12.28 -20.35
CA ASP A 110 10.83 13.32 -19.32
C ASP A 110 9.71 13.31 -18.25
N LEU A 111 9.30 12.11 -17.87
CA LEU A 111 8.34 11.90 -16.77
C LEU A 111 9.09 11.59 -15.47
N PRO A 112 8.56 12.03 -14.32
CA PRO A 112 9.18 11.73 -13.02
C PRO A 112 9.00 10.26 -12.60
N PHE A 113 8.28 9.46 -13.40
CA PHE A 113 8.06 8.04 -13.22
C PHE A 113 7.84 7.37 -14.58
N THR A 114 8.22 6.09 -14.70
CA THR A 114 8.04 5.30 -15.93
C THR A 114 6.97 4.23 -15.80
N SER A 115 6.69 3.79 -14.57
CA SER A 115 5.72 2.74 -14.28
C SER A 115 5.10 2.90 -12.91
N LEU A 116 3.88 2.39 -12.75
CA LEU A 116 3.18 2.34 -11.47
C LEU A 116 2.56 0.96 -11.29
N ASN A 117 2.98 0.24 -10.25
CA ASN A 117 2.37 -1.04 -9.91
C ASN A 117 1.05 -0.81 -9.18
N MET A 118 -0.04 -1.40 -9.67
CA MET A 118 -1.39 -1.28 -9.09
C MET A 118 -1.92 -2.64 -8.61
N LYS A 119 -1.15 -3.72 -8.77
CA LYS A 119 -1.54 -5.07 -8.38
C LYS A 119 -0.44 -5.76 -7.60
N PHE A 120 -0.81 -6.46 -6.54
CA PHE A 120 0.13 -7.23 -5.74
C PHE A 120 -0.10 -8.72 -5.93
N ARG A 121 0.98 -9.49 -5.86
CA ARG A 121 0.91 -10.95 -5.87
C ARG A 121 1.07 -11.45 -4.45
N LEU A 122 0.10 -12.22 -3.99
CA LEU A 122 0.12 -12.80 -2.66
C LEU A 122 0.48 -14.27 -2.74
N ASP A 123 1.46 -14.67 -1.96
CA ASP A 123 1.88 -16.04 -1.77
C ASP A 123 2.29 -16.19 -0.30
N GLU A 124 1.95 -17.31 0.32
CA GLU A 124 2.28 -17.56 1.73
C GLU A 124 3.77 -17.41 2.00
N ALA A 125 4.63 -17.80 1.04
CA ALA A 125 6.08 -17.71 1.18
C ALA A 125 6.61 -16.27 1.20
N TYR A 126 5.78 -15.26 0.91
CA TYR A 126 6.17 -13.85 0.89
C TYR A 126 5.97 -13.17 2.24
N PHE A 127 5.30 -13.83 3.18
CA PHE A 127 4.82 -13.20 4.39
C PHE A 127 5.25 -13.93 5.67
N THR A 128 5.39 -13.15 6.73
CA THR A 128 5.57 -13.64 8.11
C THR A 128 4.64 -12.85 9.02
N ASP A 129 4.32 -13.40 10.19
CA ASP A 129 3.42 -12.77 11.17
C ASP A 129 2.06 -12.34 10.56
N ALA A 130 1.51 -13.16 9.65
CA ALA A 130 0.26 -12.86 8.97
C ALA A 130 -0.93 -12.90 9.94
N VAL A 131 -1.71 -11.83 9.96
CA VAL A 131 -2.96 -11.69 10.71
C VAL A 131 -4.10 -11.47 9.73
N VAL A 132 -5.16 -12.26 9.88
CA VAL A 132 -6.31 -12.20 8.98
C VAL A 132 -7.60 -12.09 9.77
N THR A 133 -8.46 -11.21 9.31
CA THR A 133 -9.84 -11.05 9.80
C THR A 133 -10.81 -11.18 8.61
N SER A 134 -12.11 -10.99 8.85
CA SER A 134 -13.12 -11.03 7.79
C SER A 134 -12.97 -9.94 6.71
N SER A 135 -12.23 -8.87 6.99
CA SER A 135 -12.12 -7.71 6.08
C SER A 135 -10.72 -7.11 6.00
N GLN A 136 -9.73 -7.75 6.65
CA GLN A 136 -8.36 -7.25 6.66
C GLN A 136 -7.35 -8.38 6.66
N PHE A 137 -6.25 -8.15 5.95
CA PHE A 137 -5.02 -8.95 5.97
C PHE A 137 -3.88 -8.02 6.33
N SER A 138 -3.03 -8.39 7.29
CA SER A 138 -1.78 -7.68 7.56
C SER A 138 -0.64 -8.66 7.79
N ALA A 139 0.57 -8.29 7.36
CA ALA A 139 1.74 -9.13 7.54
C ALA A 139 3.04 -8.33 7.42
N LYS A 140 4.14 -8.93 7.88
CA LYS A 140 5.49 -8.55 7.44
C LYS A 140 5.80 -9.23 6.11
N VAL A 141 6.45 -8.51 5.21
CA VAL A 141 6.82 -9.01 3.88
C VAL A 141 8.27 -9.47 3.89
N SER A 142 8.49 -10.78 3.84
CA SER A 142 9.81 -11.39 3.81
C SER A 142 10.43 -11.43 2.42
N ARG A 143 9.63 -11.25 1.36
CA ARG A 143 10.08 -11.21 -0.04
C ARG A 143 9.54 -9.98 -0.79
N PRO A 144 10.00 -8.75 -0.46
CA PRO A 144 9.48 -7.50 -1.02
C PRO A 144 9.44 -7.44 -2.54
N GLN A 145 10.50 -7.90 -3.20
CA GLN A 145 10.60 -7.92 -4.67
C GLN A 145 9.53 -8.82 -5.31
N SER A 146 9.25 -9.98 -4.69
CA SER A 146 8.23 -10.91 -5.20
C SER A 146 6.81 -10.42 -4.95
N PHE A 147 6.58 -9.75 -3.82
CA PHE A 147 5.28 -9.17 -3.47
C PHE A 147 4.94 -7.95 -4.35
N THR A 148 5.89 -7.04 -4.53
CA THR A 148 5.72 -5.80 -5.31
C THR A 148 5.92 -5.98 -6.81
N GLY A 149 6.55 -7.07 -7.25
CA GLY A 149 6.96 -7.27 -8.64
C GLY A 149 8.13 -6.37 -9.07
N ASN A 150 8.72 -5.60 -8.14
CA ASN A 150 9.87 -4.75 -8.41
C ASN A 150 11.17 -5.48 -8.05
N GLY A 151 11.88 -6.00 -9.05
CA GLY A 151 13.14 -6.72 -8.88
C GLY A 151 14.29 -5.87 -8.32
N ASP A 152 14.21 -4.54 -8.45
CA ASP A 152 15.24 -3.61 -8.02
C ASP A 152 14.96 -3.02 -6.62
N LEU A 153 13.84 -3.43 -5.99
CA LEU A 153 13.48 -2.92 -4.67
C LEU A 153 14.43 -3.46 -3.60
N ASP A 154 15.18 -2.54 -2.99
CA ASP A 154 16.02 -2.80 -1.82
C ASP A 154 15.48 -2.04 -0.60
N CYS A 155 14.98 -2.80 0.37
CA CYS A 155 14.31 -2.28 1.55
C CYS A 155 14.37 -3.23 2.73
N ASN A 156 14.15 -2.68 3.92
CA ASN A 156 14.08 -3.38 5.20
C ASN A 156 12.70 -3.20 5.83
N ASP A 157 12.33 -4.17 6.66
CA ASP A 157 11.15 -4.12 7.54
C ASP A 157 9.82 -3.80 6.83
N MET A 158 9.66 -4.31 5.61
CA MET A 158 8.43 -4.09 4.85
C MET A 158 7.23 -4.71 5.55
N GLN A 159 6.15 -3.94 5.67
CA GLN A 159 4.85 -4.35 6.17
C GLN A 159 3.77 -4.02 5.16
N VAL A 160 2.71 -4.82 5.17
CA VAL A 160 1.52 -4.60 4.36
C VAL A 160 0.27 -4.75 5.21
N LYS A 161 -0.72 -3.91 4.93
CA LYS A 161 -2.10 -4.07 5.37
C LYS A 161 -3.02 -3.90 4.17
N ILE A 162 -3.96 -4.81 4.02
CA ILE A 162 -4.94 -4.84 2.93
C ILE A 162 -6.31 -4.83 3.57
N THR A 163 -7.13 -3.85 3.21
CA THR A 163 -8.55 -3.79 3.60
C THR A 163 -9.39 -4.23 2.41
N PHE A 164 -10.34 -5.13 2.66
CA PHE A 164 -11.16 -5.73 1.62
C PHE A 164 -12.59 -6.01 2.09
N GLY A 165 -13.52 -6.06 1.14
CA GLY A 165 -14.89 -6.53 1.30
C GLY A 165 -15.21 -7.49 0.17
N GLU A 166 -16.12 -7.11 -0.74
CA GLU A 166 -16.33 -7.85 -2.01
C GLU A 166 -15.19 -7.65 -3.02
N ALA A 167 -14.40 -6.58 -2.83
CA ALA A 167 -13.22 -6.24 -3.62
C ALA A 167 -12.14 -5.64 -2.69
N ILE A 168 -10.92 -5.45 -3.22
CA ILE A 168 -9.88 -4.68 -2.53
C ILE A 168 -10.38 -3.24 -2.38
N GLN A 169 -10.22 -2.67 -1.19
CA GLN A 169 -10.54 -1.27 -0.90
C GLN A 169 -9.26 -0.48 -0.75
N THR A 170 -8.37 -0.91 0.15
CA THR A 170 -7.09 -0.26 0.37
C THR A 170 -5.93 -1.23 0.48
N VAL A 171 -4.75 -0.79 0.07
CA VAL A 171 -3.46 -1.43 0.36
C VAL A 171 -2.54 -0.38 0.96
N GLU A 172 -2.07 -0.63 2.17
CA GLU A 172 -1.11 0.20 2.88
C GLU A 172 0.20 -0.59 2.96
N ILE A 173 1.29 -0.01 2.47
CA ILE A 173 2.63 -0.60 2.53
C ILE A 173 3.56 0.38 3.22
N SER A 174 4.40 -0.09 4.13
CA SER A 174 5.49 0.70 4.70
C SER A 174 6.79 -0.09 4.69
N TYR A 175 7.91 0.60 4.55
CA TYR A 175 9.25 0.01 4.65
C TYR A 175 10.31 1.09 4.89
N THR A 176 11.52 0.67 5.24
CA THR A 176 12.71 1.54 5.24
C THR A 176 13.54 1.22 4.01
N SER A 177 13.82 2.20 3.15
CA SER A 177 14.67 2.00 1.98
C SER A 177 16.12 1.70 2.38
N ALA A 178 16.92 1.17 1.44
CA ALA A 178 18.33 0.88 1.68
C ALA A 178 19.16 2.08 2.18
N ASN A 179 18.78 3.31 1.80
CA ASN A 179 19.42 4.56 2.24
C ASN A 179 18.84 5.13 3.55
N GLY A 180 17.95 4.42 4.23
CA GLY A 180 17.41 4.79 5.54
C GLY A 180 16.19 5.74 5.51
N ALA A 181 15.57 5.95 4.35
CA ALA A 181 14.33 6.72 4.27
C ALA A 181 13.12 5.85 4.66
N SER A 182 12.19 6.41 5.42
CA SER A 182 10.90 5.76 5.70
C SER A 182 9.96 6.00 4.53
N VAL A 183 9.43 4.94 3.95
CA VAL A 183 8.48 5.00 2.83
C VAL A 183 7.13 4.45 3.30
N SER A 184 6.05 5.17 3.00
CA SER A 184 4.67 4.70 3.14
C SER A 184 3.92 4.89 1.83
N MET A 185 3.18 3.88 1.41
CA MET A 185 2.38 3.87 0.21
C MET A 185 0.95 3.48 0.56
N GLU A 186 -0.02 4.27 0.10
CA GLU A 186 -1.44 3.99 0.24
C GLU A 186 -2.05 3.89 -1.15
N TYR A 187 -2.74 2.77 -1.40
CA TYR A 187 -3.51 2.52 -2.61
C TYR A 187 -4.97 2.49 -2.23
N THR A 188 -5.81 3.25 -2.91
CA THR A 188 -7.27 3.19 -2.79
C THR A 188 -7.87 2.75 -4.12
N TYR A 189 -8.65 1.67 -4.08
CA TYR A 189 -9.22 1.02 -5.24
C TYR A 189 -10.71 1.36 -5.37
N THR A 190 -11.14 1.74 -6.57
CA THR A 190 -12.55 1.98 -6.90
C THR A 190 -13.01 1.02 -7.98
N LYS A 191 -14.17 0.39 -7.77
CA LYS A 191 -14.81 -0.53 -8.71
C LYS A 191 -15.48 0.19 -9.88
#